data_AF-A0A951JLI0-F1
#
_entry.id   AF-A0A951JLI0-F1
#
_cell.length_a   1.000
_cell.length_b   1.000
_cell.length_c   1.000
_cell.angle_alpha   90.00
_cell.angle_beta   90.00
_cell.angle_gamma   90.00
#
_symmetry.space_group_name_H-M   'P 1'
#
loop_
_entity.id
_entity.type
_entity.pdbx_description
1 polymer ?
#
loop_
_entity_poly.entity_id
_entity_poly.type
_entity_poly.pdbx_seq_one_letter_code
_entity_poly.pdbx_strand_id
1 'polypeptide(L)'
;PIGGVKEKLLGAHRAGIRAIILPRENEADLDDLPQDVLDQMEVHPVESIDQALSIALRGASMSEGRLRFPELPLTPGAGARGAEGEVRLHGTR
;
A
#
# COMPACT_ATOMS: atom_id res chain seq x y z
N PRO A 1 -9.82 16.68 8.64
CA PRO A 1 -8.96 17.13 7.52
C PRO A 1 -7.46 17.26 7.87
N ILE A 2 -6.59 17.11 6.86
CA ILE A 2 -5.12 17.27 6.96
C ILE A 2 -4.60 18.38 6.04
N GLY A 3 -3.48 19.01 6.41
CA GLY A 3 -2.77 19.96 5.56
C GLY A 3 -1.71 19.30 4.67
N GLY A 4 -1.35 19.98 3.58
CA GLY A 4 -0.27 19.58 2.67
C GLY A 4 -0.55 18.30 1.88
N VAL A 5 -1.79 18.11 1.42
CA VAL A 5 -2.22 16.93 0.65
C VAL A 5 -1.41 16.84 -0.64
N LYS A 6 -1.28 17.95 -1.36
CA LYS A 6 -0.53 18.04 -2.62
C LYS A 6 0.92 17.60 -2.48
N GLU A 7 1.65 18.12 -1.49
CA GLU A 7 3.06 17.79 -1.28
C GLU A 7 3.24 16.31 -0.91
N LYS A 8 2.32 15.76 -0.10
CA LYS A 8 2.33 14.34 0.29
C LYS A 8 2.07 13.43 -0.90
N LEU A 9 1.09 13.74 -1.75
CA LEU A 9 0.76 12.93 -2.93
C LEU A 9 1.88 12.98 -3.97
N LEU A 10 2.46 14.16 -4.23
CA LEU A 10 3.63 14.27 -5.10
C LEU A 10 4.85 13.51 -4.56
N GLY A 11 5.05 13.52 -3.24
CA GLY A 11 6.09 12.72 -2.59
C GLY A 11 5.85 11.22 -2.78
N ALA A 12 4.61 10.77 -2.58
CA ALA A 12 4.22 9.38 -2.77
C ALA A 12 4.40 8.93 -4.23
N HIS A 13 3.95 9.74 -5.19
CA HIS A 13 4.14 9.49 -6.62
C HIS A 13 5.61 9.33 -6.99
N ARG A 14 6.48 10.23 -6.53
CA ARG A 14 7.94 10.16 -6.74
C ARG A 14 8.57 8.92 -6.11
N ALA A 15 8.01 8.44 -4.99
CA ALA A 15 8.44 7.22 -4.34
C ALA A 15 7.86 5.94 -4.99
N GLY A 16 7.04 6.07 -6.04
CA GLY A 16 6.38 4.96 -6.71
C GLY A 16 5.20 4.38 -5.92
N ILE A 17 4.73 5.06 -4.87
CA ILE A 17 3.56 4.70 -4.09
C ILE A 17 2.33 5.19 -4.85
N ARG A 18 1.48 4.25 -5.28
CA ARG A 18 0.31 4.53 -6.11
C ARG A 18 -0.99 4.52 -5.32
N ALA A 19 -1.10 3.68 -4.29
CA ALA A 19 -2.29 3.59 -3.46
C ALA A 19 -2.23 4.62 -2.33
N ILE A 20 -3.25 5.48 -2.25
CA ILE A 20 -3.37 6.57 -1.28
C ILE A 20 -4.71 6.43 -0.55
N ILE A 21 -4.67 6.49 0.78
CA ILE A 21 -5.86 6.58 1.62
C ILE A 21 -5.82 7.95 2.28
N LEU A 22 -6.91 8.71 2.18
CA LEU A 22 -7.02 10.04 2.80
C LEU A 22 -8.42 10.30 3.39
N PRO A 23 -8.56 11.25 4.33
CA PRO A 23 -9.87 11.66 4.82
C PRO A 23 -10.74 12.19 3.68
N ARG A 24 -12.03 11.87 3.69
CA ARG A 24 -12.98 12.34 2.67
C ARG A 24 -13.06 13.86 2.56
N GLU A 25 -12.86 14.57 3.67
CA GLU A 25 -12.81 16.04 3.70
C GLU A 25 -11.68 16.63 2.83
N ASN A 26 -10.66 15.83 2.49
CA ASN A 26 -9.52 16.25 1.67
C ASN A 26 -9.68 15.84 0.19
N GLU A 27 -10.82 15.27 -0.22
CA GLU A 27 -11.10 14.89 -1.61
C GLU A 27 -11.04 16.11 -2.55
N ALA A 28 -11.49 17.28 -2.10
CA ALA A 28 -11.44 18.52 -2.88
C ALA A 28 -10.00 19.02 -3.14
N ASP A 29 -9.03 18.68 -2.28
CA ASP A 29 -7.62 19.08 -2.47
C ASP A 29 -6.97 18.31 -3.65
N LEU A 30 -7.62 17.26 -4.15
CA LEU A 30 -7.14 16.50 -5.30
C LEU A 30 -7.25 17.31 -6.59
N ASP A 31 -8.20 18.25 -6.69
CA ASP A 31 -8.38 19.09 -7.89
C ASP A 31 -7.15 19.99 -8.17
N ASP A 32 -6.32 20.24 -7.14
CA ASP A 32 -5.08 21.02 -7.26
C ASP A 32 -3.88 20.21 -7.78
N LEU A 33 -4.05 18.90 -8.00
CA LEU A 33 -3.01 18.01 -8.52
C LEU A 33 -3.07 17.91 -10.06
N PRO A 34 -1.91 17.79 -10.72
CA PRO A 34 -1.87 17.49 -12.15
C PRO A 34 -2.60 16.17 -12.47
N GLN A 35 -3.42 16.17 -13.53
CA GLN A 35 -4.18 15.00 -13.99
C GLN A 35 -3.29 13.78 -14.27
N ASP A 36 -2.12 13.99 -14.86
CA ASP A 36 -1.15 12.93 -15.15
C ASP A 36 -0.62 12.23 -13.89
N VAL A 37 -0.59 12.93 -12.75
CA VAL A 37 -0.25 12.33 -11.45
C VAL A 37 -1.44 11.58 -10.88
N LEU A 38 -2.63 12.19 -10.88
CA LEU A 38 -3.86 11.57 -10.37
C LEU A 38 -4.20 10.28 -11.11
N ASP A 39 -4.06 10.27 -12.44
CA ASP A 39 -4.31 9.10 -13.29
C ASP A 39 -3.41 7.90 -12.96
N GLN A 40 -2.28 8.15 -12.31
CA GLN A 40 -1.32 7.12 -11.90
C GLN A 40 -1.52 6.67 -10.44
N MET A 41 -2.48 7.26 -9.73
CA MET A 41 -2.75 6.99 -8.32
C MET A 41 -4.11 6.32 -8.14
N GLU A 42 -4.15 5.36 -7.22
CA GLU A 42 -5.38 4.76 -6.72
C GLU A 42 -5.72 5.45 -5.41
N VAL A 43 -6.75 6.28 -5.45
CA VAL A 43 -7.10 7.16 -4.32
C VAL A 43 -8.37 6.66 -3.63
N HIS A 44 -8.29 6.49 -2.32
CA HIS A 44 -9.38 6.02 -1.47
C HIS A 44 -9.74 7.06 -0.41
N PRO A 45 -10.76 7.91 -0.65
CA PRO A 45 -11.33 8.79 0.36
C PRO A 45 -12.09 7.96 1.41
N VAL A 46 -11.82 8.19 2.69
CA VAL A 46 -12.45 7.46 3.81
C VAL A 46 -13.00 8.40 4.88
N GLU A 47 -14.06 7.98 5.55
CA GLU A 47 -14.73 8.73 6.63
C GLU A 47 -14.40 8.17 8.02
N SER A 48 -13.86 6.95 8.10
CA SER A 48 -13.56 6.27 9.36
C SER A 48 -12.28 5.45 9.26
N ILE A 49 -11.71 5.14 10.44
CA ILE A 49 -10.50 4.30 10.54
C ILE A 49 -10.78 2.87 10.08
N ASP A 50 -11.98 2.35 10.31
CA ASP A 50 -12.38 0.99 9.91
C ASP A 50 -12.33 0.80 8.39
N GLN A 51 -12.75 1.82 7.62
CA GLN A 51 -12.62 1.85 6.17
C GLN A 51 -11.15 1.84 5.76
N ALA A 52 -10.33 2.70 6.37
CA ALA A 52 -8.89 2.77 6.08
C ALA A 52 -8.19 1.42 6.32
N LEU A 53 -8.48 0.78 7.45
CA LEU A 53 -7.90 -0.52 7.82
C LEU A 53 -8.34 -1.63 6.88
N SER A 54 -9.61 -1.62 6.46
CA SER A 54 -10.15 -2.60 5.51
C SER A 54 -9.48 -2.52 4.13
N ILE A 55 -9.04 -1.32 3.72
CA ILE A 55 -8.30 -1.12 2.46
C ILE A 55 -6.83 -1.50 2.63
N ALA A 56 -6.19 -1.09 3.73
CA ALA A 56 -4.76 -1.25 3.94
C ALA A 56 -4.33 -2.69 4.24
N LEU A 57 -5.21 -3.51 4.82
CA LEU A 57 -4.85 -4.81 5.39
C LEU A 57 -5.42 -5.98 4.58
N ARG A 58 -4.55 -6.68 3.86
CA ARG A 58 -4.93 -7.84 3.04
C ARG A 58 -5.52 -8.98 3.88
N GLY A 59 -6.69 -9.44 3.48
CA GLY A 59 -7.41 -10.54 4.12
C GLY A 59 -8.13 -10.16 5.41
N ALA A 60 -7.89 -8.97 5.97
CA ALA A 60 -8.55 -8.56 7.19
C ALA A 60 -10.04 -8.31 6.95
N SER A 61 -10.87 -8.64 7.94
CA SER A 61 -12.30 -8.42 7.93
C SER A 61 -12.74 -7.82 9.27
N MET A 62 -13.67 -6.87 9.24
CA MET A 62 -14.24 -6.28 10.45
C MET A 62 -15.45 -7.10 10.91
N SER A 63 -15.41 -7.61 12.13
CA SER A 63 -16.52 -8.38 12.73
C SER A 63 -16.64 -8.06 14.21
N GLU A 64 -17.84 -7.63 14.65
CA GLU A 64 -18.15 -7.29 16.06
C GLU A 64 -17.20 -6.22 16.65
N GLY A 65 -16.81 -5.22 15.86
CA GLY A 65 -15.86 -4.19 16.30
C GLY A 65 -14.42 -4.68 16.49
N ARG A 66 -14.11 -5.90 16.00
CA ARG A 66 -12.75 -6.45 15.99
C ARG A 66 -12.27 -6.66 14.57
N LEU A 67 -11.02 -6.27 14.34
CA LEU A 67 -10.29 -6.59 13.13
C LEU A 67 -9.86 -8.07 13.21
N ARG A 68 -10.39 -8.90 12.33
CA ARG A 68 -10.07 -10.32 12.23
C ARG A 68 -9.23 -10.55 10.98
N PHE A 69 -8.07 -11.17 11.15
CA PHE A 69 -7.31 -11.70 10.02
C PHE A 69 -7.75 -13.14 9.78
N PRO A 70 -7.77 -13.62 8.53
CA PRO A 70 -7.91 -15.04 8.30
C PRO A 70 -6.69 -15.69 8.95
N GLU A 71 -6.87 -16.87 9.51
CA GLU A 71 -5.73 -17.74 9.82
C GLU A 71 -5.17 -18.19 8.46
N LEU A 72 -4.39 -17.30 7.83
CA LEU A 72 -3.66 -17.62 6.62
C LEU A 72 -2.72 -18.77 7.01
N PRO A 73 -2.71 -19.90 6.30
CA PRO A 73 -1.53 -20.72 6.34
C PRO A 73 -0.39 -19.78 5.96
N LEU A 74 0.53 -19.52 6.90
CA LEU A 74 1.75 -18.81 6.64
C LEU A 74 2.55 -19.70 5.69
N THR A 75 2.22 -19.70 4.40
CA THR A 75 3.00 -20.40 3.40
C THR A 75 4.31 -19.62 3.30
N PRO A 76 5.43 -20.14 3.81
CA PRO A 76 6.71 -19.47 3.64
C PRO A 76 7.03 -19.63 2.15
N GLY A 77 6.93 -18.57 1.33
CA GLY A 77 7.38 -18.66 -0.06
C GLY A 77 6.75 -17.76 -1.11
N ALA A 78 5.66 -17.03 -0.83
CA ALA A 78 5.11 -16.09 -1.81
C ALA A 78 5.90 -14.76 -1.84
N GLY A 79 7.20 -14.82 -2.15
CA GLY A 79 8.05 -13.63 -2.21
C GLY A 79 9.56 -13.84 -2.39
N ALA A 80 10.06 -15.05 -2.59
CA ALA A 80 11.48 -15.29 -2.87
C ALA A 80 11.65 -16.10 -4.17
N ARG A 81 11.41 -15.45 -5.31
CA ARG A 81 11.95 -15.96 -6.59
C ARG A 81 13.30 -15.28 -6.84
N GLY A 82 14.35 -16.09 -6.84
CA GLY A 82 15.64 -15.76 -7.47
C GLY A 82 16.85 -15.89 -6.56
N ALA A 83 17.39 -17.11 -6.44
CA ALA A 83 18.84 -17.40 -6.44
C ALA A 83 19.08 -18.90 -6.17
N GLU A 84 18.73 -19.77 -7.12
CA GLU A 84 19.41 -21.05 -7.24
C GLU A 84 20.76 -20.77 -7.92
N GLY A 85 21.83 -20.70 -7.11
CA GLY A 85 23.19 -20.53 -7.58
C GLY A 85 24.07 -21.61 -6.98
N GLU A 86 24.43 -22.60 -7.79
CA GLU A 86 25.39 -23.67 -7.47
C GLU A 86 26.79 -23.05 -7.26
N VAL A 87 27.26 -22.99 -6.00
CA VAL A 87 28.63 -22.58 -5.70
C VAL A 87 29.54 -23.80 -5.88
N ARG A 88 30.19 -23.90 -7.05
CA ARG A 88 31.30 -24.84 -7.26
C ARG A 88 32.52 -24.39 -6.46
N LEU A 89 32.85 -25.16 -5.44
CA LEU A 89 34.13 -25.03 -4.75
C LEU A 89 35.23 -25.54 -5.69
N HIS A 90 35.99 -24.61 -6.28
CA HIS A 90 37.21 -24.96 -6.99
C HIS A 90 38.25 -25.40 -5.96
N GLY A 91 38.46 -26.71 -5.87
CA GLY A 91 39.65 -27.27 -5.24
C GLY A 91 40.87 -26.92 -6.09
N THR A 92 41.64 -25.92 -5.68
CA THR A 92 43.00 -25.73 -6.16
C THR A 92 43.96 -26.41 -5.19
N ARG A 93 44.65 -27.41 -5.74
CA ARG A 93 45.88 -28.10 -5.32
C ARG A 93 46.59 -27.59 -4.06
#